data_AF-D4GQJ3-F1
#
_entry.id   AF-D4GQJ3-F1
#
_cell.length_a   1.000
_cell.length_b   1.000
_cell.length_c   1.000
_cell.angle_alpha   90.00
_cell.angle_beta   90.00
_cell.angle_gamma   90.00
#
_symmetry.space_group_name_H-M   'P 1'
#
loop_
_entity.id
_entity.type
_entity.pdbx_description
1 polymer ?
#
loop_
_entity_poly.entity_id
_entity_poly.type
_entity_poly.pdbx_seq_one_letter_code
_entity_poly.pdbx_strand_id
1 'polypeptide(L)'
;MALSTLTWVSMLVSLLLLPGVAAAVLVRSLRTEERKLALLREQDDVDSYSPRALSDLREWIRANPDDPYSPIARRRYNECVRSLRAIDEPHYDWSDEQIARLELVDE
;
A
#
# COMPACT_ATOMS: atom_id res chain seq x y z
N MET A 1 -4.55 43.20 42.39
CA MET A 1 -3.11 42.83 42.44
C MET A 1 -2.72 42.29 41.08
N ALA A 2 -1.74 42.89 40.42
CA ALA A 2 -1.27 42.41 39.11
C ALA A 2 -0.39 41.16 39.31
N LEU A 3 -0.58 40.15 38.46
CA LEU A 3 0.24 38.94 38.45
C LEU A 3 1.69 39.29 38.14
N SER A 4 2.64 38.63 38.81
CA SER A 4 4.05 38.82 38.54
C SER A 4 4.39 38.42 37.10
N THR A 5 5.38 39.07 36.51
CA THR A 5 5.87 38.76 35.15
C THR A 5 6.27 37.29 35.04
N LEU A 6 6.82 36.71 36.11
CA LEU A 6 7.19 35.30 36.18
C LEU A 6 5.98 34.37 36.05
N THR A 7 4.86 34.73 36.67
CA THR A 7 3.61 33.95 36.61
C THR A 7 3.03 33.96 35.20
N TRP A 8 3.06 35.11 34.53
CA TRP A 8 2.64 35.21 33.12
C TRP A 8 3.50 34.36 32.20
N VAL A 9 4.82 34.38 32.39
CA VAL A 9 5.74 33.54 31.61
C VAL A 9 5.46 32.05 31.84
N SER A 10 5.28 31.60 33.09
CA SER A 10 5.04 30.18 33.36
C SER A 10 3.70 29.70 32.80
N MET A 11 2.67 30.54 32.83
CA MET A 11 1.37 30.23 32.22
C MET A 11 1.49 30.09 30.71
N LEU A 12 2.19 31.02 30.05
CA LEU A 12 2.35 31.03 28.60
C LEU A 12 3.20 29.84 28.12
N VAL A 13 4.25 29.50 28.87
CA VAL A 13 5.08 28.32 28.64
C VAL A 13 4.26 27.04 28.79
N SER A 14 3.46 26.92 29.85
CA SER A 14 2.59 25.74 30.06
C SER A 14 1.52 25.61 28.98
N LEU A 15 0.95 26.74 28.55
CA LEU A 15 -0.07 26.80 27.51
C LEU A 15 0.47 26.42 26.14
N LEU A 16 1.76 26.65 25.86
CA LEU A 16 2.35 26.32 24.56
C LEU A 16 3.03 24.94 24.56
N LEU A 17 3.72 24.56 25.63
CA LEU A 17 4.46 23.30 25.66
C LEU A 17 3.54 22.10 25.56
N LEU A 18 2.46 22.04 26.34
CA LEU A 18 1.61 20.87 26.41
C LEU A 18 0.85 20.61 25.09
N PRO A 19 0.04 21.55 24.56
CA PRO A 19 -0.63 21.32 23.29
C PRO A 19 0.32 21.44 22.09
N GLY A 20 1.38 22.25 22.17
CA GLY A 20 2.33 22.42 21.08
C GLY A 20 3.16 21.15 20.82
N VAL A 21 3.63 20.48 21.87
CA VAL A 21 4.33 19.20 21.71
C VAL A 21 3.38 18.13 21.20
N ALA A 22 2.15 18.05 21.73
CA ALA A 22 1.15 17.10 21.24
C ALA A 22 0.83 17.31 19.75
N ALA A 23 0.61 18.57 19.33
CA ALA A 23 0.36 18.93 17.94
C ALA A 23 1.56 18.59 17.04
N ALA A 24 2.79 18.87 17.49
CA ALA A 24 4.00 18.56 16.73
C ALA A 24 4.17 17.05 16.51
N VAL A 25 3.91 16.23 17.53
CA VAL A 25 3.95 14.77 17.44
C VAL A 25 2.89 14.26 16.48
N LEU A 26 1.65 14.76 16.59
CA LEU A 26 0.55 14.41 15.68
C LEU A 26 0.88 14.74 14.22
N VAL A 27 1.32 15.97 13.94
CA VAL A 27 1.70 16.40 12.58
C VAL A 27 2.85 15.54 12.05
N ARG A 28 3.84 15.21 12.88
CA ARG A 28 4.94 14.34 12.48
C ARG A 28 4.46 12.91 12.20
N SER A 29 3.54 12.40 13.01
CA SER A 29 2.93 11.07 12.81
C SER A 29 2.17 11.02 11.49
N LEU A 30 1.26 11.98 11.27
CA LEU A 30 0.46 12.07 10.05
C LEU A 30 1.34 12.19 8.80
N ARG A 31 2.36 13.05 8.81
CA ARG A 31 3.31 13.15 7.67
C ARG A 31 4.11 11.87 7.44
N THR A 32 4.44 11.14 8.51
CA THR A 32 5.15 9.87 8.40
C THR A 32 4.24 8.79 7.81
N GLU A 33 2.97 8.78 8.19
CA GLU A 33 1.96 7.91 7.61
C GLU A 33 1.67 8.24 6.15
N GLU A 34 1.55 9.53 5.79
CA GLU A 34 1.41 9.97 4.40
C GLU A 34 2.61 9.50 3.55
N ARG A 35 3.83 9.62 4.09
CA ARG A 35 5.03 9.14 3.39
C ARG A 35 5.05 7.62 3.26
N LYS A 36 4.60 6.88 4.28
CA LYS A 36 4.47 5.42 4.22
C LYS A 36 3.40 5.00 3.22
N LEU A 37 2.25 5.68 3.19
CA LEU A 37 1.18 5.45 2.21
C LEU A 37 1.63 5.77 0.79
N ALA A 38 2.44 6.81 0.60
CA ALA A 38 3.03 7.13 -0.70
C ALA A 38 3.97 6.01 -1.17
N LEU A 39 4.84 5.51 -0.29
CA LEU A 39 5.71 4.37 -0.59
C LEU A 39 4.91 3.08 -0.86
N LEU A 40 3.87 2.81 -0.08
CA LEU A 40 2.99 1.66 -0.32
C LEU A 40 2.21 1.77 -1.64
N ARG A 41 1.82 2.98 -2.06
CA ARG A 41 1.20 3.21 -3.38
C ARG A 41 2.17 3.03 -4.53
N GLU A 42 3.42 3.45 -4.36
CA GLU A 42 4.49 3.20 -5.32
C GLU A 42 4.83 1.70 -5.38
N GLN A 43 4.65 0.98 -4.27
CA GLN A 43 4.76 -0.48 -4.16
C GLN A 43 3.45 -1.23 -4.43
N ASP A 44 2.33 -0.58 -4.78
CA ASP A 44 1.05 -1.24 -5.10
C ASP A 44 1.11 -1.97 -6.44
N ASP A 45 2.21 -1.79 -7.20
CA ASP A 45 2.58 -2.64 -8.34
C ASP A 45 3.30 -3.95 -7.91
N VAL A 46 3.49 -4.16 -6.60
CA VAL A 46 4.14 -5.32 -5.99
C VAL A 46 3.11 -6.26 -5.35
N ASP A 47 1.97 -6.48 -5.99
CA ASP A 47 1.18 -7.71 -5.80
C ASP A 47 1.64 -8.74 -6.84
N SER A 48 2.91 -9.12 -6.75
CA SER A 48 3.50 -10.16 -7.60
C SER A 48 3.12 -11.52 -7.03
N TYR A 49 2.09 -12.18 -7.54
CA TYR A 49 1.88 -13.59 -7.22
C TYR A 49 3.12 -14.39 -7.64
N SER A 50 3.49 -15.40 -6.84
CA SER A 50 4.50 -16.37 -7.28
C SER A 50 3.99 -17.15 -8.50
N PRO A 51 4.87 -17.74 -9.33
CA PRO A 51 4.45 -18.53 -10.50
C PRO A 51 3.40 -19.59 -10.16
N ARG A 52 3.54 -20.22 -8.99
CA ARG A 52 2.59 -21.21 -8.49
C ARG A 52 1.24 -20.58 -8.13
N ALA A 53 1.25 -19.50 -7.35
CA ALA A 53 0.02 -18.85 -6.92
C ALA A 53 -0.80 -18.29 -8.10
N LEU A 54 -0.13 -17.73 -9.11
CA LEU A 54 -0.79 -17.23 -10.31
C LEU A 54 -1.36 -18.37 -11.17
N SER A 55 -0.67 -19.51 -11.22
CA SER A 55 -1.18 -20.73 -11.88
C SER A 55 -2.42 -21.28 -11.16
N ASP A 56 -2.38 -21.37 -9.84
CA ASP A 56 -3.48 -21.86 -9.01
C ASP A 56 -4.72 -20.95 -9.17
N LEU A 57 -4.51 -19.63 -9.21
CA LEU A 57 -5.58 -18.66 -9.48
C LEU A 57 -6.20 -18.86 -10.87
N ARG A 58 -5.37 -19.09 -11.90
CA ARG A 58 -5.86 -19.36 -13.26
C ARG A 58 -6.69 -20.64 -13.32
N GLU A 59 -6.25 -21.69 -12.64
CA GLU A 59 -6.99 -22.96 -12.56
C GLU A 59 -8.32 -22.78 -11.84
N TRP A 60 -8.31 -22.05 -10.72
CA TRP A 60 -9.52 -21.74 -9.97
C TRP A 60 -10.54 -20.95 -10.81
N ILE A 61 -10.09 -19.93 -11.56
CA ILE A 61 -10.95 -19.14 -12.47
C ILE A 61 -11.60 -20.03 -13.54
N ARG A 62 -10.84 -20.97 -14.10
CA ARG A 62 -11.36 -21.91 -15.12
C ARG A 62 -12.35 -22.90 -14.54
N ALA A 63 -12.13 -23.36 -13.32
CA ALA A 63 -13.01 -24.30 -12.65
C ALA A 63 -14.30 -23.65 -12.11
N ASN A 64 -14.28 -22.33 -11.86
CA ASN A 64 -15.37 -21.59 -11.21
C ASN A 64 -15.82 -20.37 -12.05
N PRO A 65 -16.39 -20.58 -13.25
CA PRO A 65 -16.79 -19.47 -14.11
C PRO A 65 -17.95 -18.65 -13.54
N ASP A 66 -18.91 -19.29 -12.86
CA ASP A 66 -20.13 -18.65 -12.33
C ASP A 66 -20.04 -18.27 -10.84
N ASP A 67 -18.86 -18.41 -10.23
CA ASP A 67 -18.66 -18.02 -8.83
C ASP A 67 -18.77 -16.49 -8.67
N PRO A 68 -19.43 -15.98 -7.61
CA PRO A 68 -19.56 -14.55 -7.37
C PRO A 68 -18.23 -13.77 -7.34
N TYR A 69 -17.12 -14.44 -7.00
CA TYR A 69 -15.78 -13.86 -6.96
C TYR A 69 -14.99 -14.06 -8.25
N SER A 70 -15.49 -14.81 -9.24
CA SER A 70 -14.83 -15.04 -10.53
C SER A 70 -14.44 -13.74 -11.26
N PRO A 71 -15.29 -12.70 -11.32
CA PRO A 71 -14.92 -11.43 -11.95
C PRO A 71 -13.76 -10.72 -11.23
N ILE A 72 -13.72 -10.81 -9.89
CA ILE A 72 -12.65 -10.20 -9.09
C ILE A 72 -11.34 -10.97 -9.30
N ALA A 73 -11.40 -12.30 -9.33
CA ALA A 73 -10.25 -13.17 -9.58
C ALA A 73 -9.65 -12.92 -10.97
N ARG A 74 -10.48 -12.81 -12.01
CA ARG A 74 -10.05 -12.45 -13.38
C ARG A 74 -9.33 -11.10 -13.42
N ARG A 75 -9.93 -10.08 -12.79
CA ARG A 75 -9.33 -8.74 -12.71
C ARG A 75 -7.97 -8.78 -12.02
N ARG A 76 -7.85 -9.44 -10.87
CA ARG A 76 -6.60 -9.56 -10.11
C ARG A 76 -5.53 -10.35 -10.87
N TYR A 77 -5.91 -11.43 -11.52
CA TYR A 77 -5.01 -12.18 -12.39
C TYR A 77 -4.45 -11.29 -13.51
N ASN A 78 -5.32 -10.57 -14.22
CA ASN A 78 -4.93 -9.68 -15.32
C ASN A 78 -4.10 -8.47 -14.87
N GLU A 79 -4.35 -7.96 -13.67
CA GLU A 79 -3.53 -6.92 -13.03
C GLU A 79 -2.11 -7.44 -12.78
N CYS A 80 -1.96 -8.58 -12.12
CA CYS A 80 -0.65 -9.18 -11.87
C CYS A 80 0.13 -9.49 -13.15
N VAL A 81 -0.53 -10.03 -14.19
CA VAL A 81 0.11 -10.28 -15.49
C VAL A 81 0.61 -8.99 -16.14
N ARG A 82 -0.11 -7.87 -15.98
CA ARG A 82 0.32 -6.57 -16.51
C ARG A 82 1.51 -6.01 -15.73
N SER A 83 1.46 -6.07 -14.40
CA SER A 83 2.56 -5.65 -13.52
C SER A 83 3.84 -6.43 -13.81
N LEU A 84 3.75 -7.77 -13.89
CA LEU A 84 4.90 -8.64 -14.23
C LEU A 84 5.55 -8.31 -15.58
N ARG A 85 4.79 -7.74 -16.53
CA ARG A 85 5.32 -7.32 -17.83
C ARG A 85 5.90 -5.89 -17.83
N ALA A 86 5.58 -5.09 -16.82
CA ALA A 86 6.01 -3.70 -16.71
C ALA A 86 7.27 -3.55 -15.84
N ILE A 87 7.50 -4.48 -14.92
CA ILE A 87 8.66 -4.46 -14.02
C ILE A 87 9.88 -5.15 -14.64
N ASP A 88 11.05 -4.55 -14.47
CA ASP A 88 12.32 -5.10 -14.96
C ASP A 88 12.83 -6.27 -14.09
N GLU A 89 12.54 -6.25 -12.79
CA GLU A 89 13.01 -7.28 -11.85
C GLU A 89 11.86 -7.72 -10.92
N PRO A 90 11.24 -8.89 -11.19
CA PRO A 90 10.14 -9.41 -10.37
C PRO A 90 10.63 -9.85 -8.99
N HIS A 91 9.79 -9.68 -7.96
CA HIS A 91 10.13 -10.07 -6.58
C HIS A 91 10.34 -11.59 -6.43
N TYR A 92 9.51 -12.40 -7.11
CA TYR A 92 9.63 -13.86 -7.10
C TYR A 92 10.49 -14.33 -8.27
N ASP A 93 10.95 -15.59 -8.20
CA ASP A 93 11.78 -16.27 -9.20
C ASP A 93 11.03 -16.55 -10.54
N TRP A 94 10.49 -15.49 -11.15
CA TRP A 94 9.91 -15.52 -12.48
C TRP A 94 11.03 -15.50 -13.52
N SER A 95 10.95 -16.41 -14.49
CA SER A 95 11.74 -16.30 -15.71
C SER A 95 11.00 -15.47 -16.77
N ASP A 96 11.74 -14.82 -17.65
CA ASP A 96 11.18 -14.06 -18.77
C ASP A 96 10.28 -14.94 -19.64
N GLU A 97 10.63 -16.21 -19.85
CA GLU A 97 9.80 -17.16 -20.60
C GLU A 97 8.53 -17.56 -19.87
N GLN A 98 8.51 -17.54 -18.53
CA GLN A 98 7.29 -17.76 -17.76
C GLN A 98 6.35 -16.56 -17.92
N ILE A 99 6.87 -15.34 -17.81
CA ILE A 99 6.10 -14.10 -17.96
C ILE A 99 5.54 -13.98 -19.39
N ALA A 100 6.37 -14.29 -20.40
CA ALA A 100 5.97 -14.23 -21.81
C ALA A 100 4.83 -15.19 -22.18
N ARG A 101 4.70 -16.32 -21.46
CA ARG A 101 3.62 -17.31 -21.65
C ARG A 101 2.34 -16.99 -20.89
N LEU A 102 2.34 -16.00 -20.01
CA LEU A 102 1.12 -15.56 -19.34
C LEU A 102 0.20 -14.92 -20.37
N GLU A 103 -1.08 -15.28 -20.34
CA GLU A 103 -2.13 -14.74 -21.20
C GLU A 103 -3.18 -14.08 -20.34
N LEU A 104 -3.75 -12.97 -20.78
CA LEU A 104 -4.88 -12.36 -20.08
C LEU A 104 -6.10 -13.29 -20.19
N VAL A 105 -6.90 -13.34 -19.13
CA VAL A 105 -8.17 -14.09 -19.11
C VAL A 105 -9.30 -13.12 -19.40
N ASP A 106 -10.23 -13.50 -20.28
CA ASP A 106 -11.39 -12.66 -20.66
C ASP A 106 -12.22 -12.24 -19.44
N GLU A 107 -12.77 -11.02 -19.49
CA GLU A 107 -13.69 -10.46 -18.47
C GLU A 107 -15.08 -11.11 -18.51
#